data_AF-A0A1G6ZPU8-F1
#
_entry.id   AF-A0A1G6ZPU8-F1
#
_cell.length_a   1.000
_cell.length_b   1.000
_cell.length_c   1.000
_cell.angle_alpha   90.00
_cell.angle_beta   90.00
_cell.angle_gamma   90.00
#
_symmetry.space_group_name_H-M   'P 1'
#
loop_
_entity.id
_entity.type
_entity.pdbx_description
1 polymer ?
#
loop_
_entity_poly.entity_id
_entity_poly.type
_entity_poly.pdbx_seq_one_letter_code
_entity_poly.pdbx_strand_id
1 'polypeptide(L)'
;MLRKNVALALSTLLLANTAAALDFARIDHERLEAQTRALVEIQALTERPGFAVAPSKEFTGGCVTEPFPVQPTGPKWTVRASDVAGAQMEITAWRRPCGTAGDAQLFITVSPVSGTPFAPCRVTMVQNNVQYSSLLRTNLPSNIATTALCGNLFTPTTAYVISTGLSPAFDDDQASTLFFDLAAIPTPVRLDIPAYNAADYGAPPPALSTVRRQMAGAWNTEGMGNQGFYFDIDESARILAVAWFTGTPDGRARDWYSALGTFTGPRVQLTVYRTEDVAFARQTTVNTQPFGTMTMDFAACDRATVSWSLNDGRSGSLPIRKVLPVIPAC
;
A
#
# COMPACT_ATOMS: atom_id res chain seq x y z
N MET A 1 -19.11 -17.33 70.33
CA MET A 1 -19.29 -16.04 69.61
C MET A 1 -18.64 -16.00 68.23
N LEU A 2 -17.55 -16.74 67.95
CA LEU A 2 -16.83 -16.68 66.66
C LEU A 2 -17.63 -17.17 65.42
N ARG A 3 -18.54 -18.14 65.56
CA ARG A 3 -19.32 -18.69 64.42
C ARG A 3 -20.41 -17.76 63.88
N LYS A 4 -20.93 -16.83 64.68
CA LYS A 4 -21.97 -15.88 64.23
C LYS A 4 -21.40 -14.74 63.37
N ASN A 5 -20.13 -14.36 63.59
CA ASN A 5 -19.51 -13.25 62.85
C ASN A 5 -19.05 -13.66 61.45
N VAL A 6 -18.67 -14.93 61.25
CA VAL A 6 -18.26 -15.44 59.91
C VAL A 6 -19.46 -15.55 58.96
N ALA A 7 -20.63 -15.95 59.47
CA ALA A 7 -21.85 -16.03 58.66
C ALA A 7 -22.33 -14.64 58.19
N LEU A 8 -22.19 -13.61 59.03
CA LEU A 8 -22.59 -12.24 58.66
C LEU A 8 -21.65 -11.62 57.62
N ALA A 9 -20.34 -11.92 57.71
CA ALA A 9 -19.33 -11.47 56.75
C ALA A 9 -19.47 -12.15 55.38
N LEU A 10 -19.80 -13.45 55.34
CA LEU A 10 -20.05 -14.13 54.05
C LEU A 10 -21.31 -13.61 53.35
N SER A 11 -22.39 -13.34 54.11
CA SER A 11 -23.64 -12.83 53.53
C SER A 11 -23.48 -11.41 52.96
N THR A 12 -22.67 -10.56 53.61
CA THR A 12 -22.37 -9.22 53.09
C THR A 12 -21.47 -9.27 51.85
N LEU A 13 -20.52 -10.21 51.77
CA LEU A 13 -19.69 -10.41 50.58
C LEU A 13 -20.50 -10.96 49.39
N LEU A 14 -21.48 -11.83 49.65
CA LEU A 14 -22.36 -12.37 48.60
C LEU A 14 -23.29 -11.28 48.03
N LEU A 15 -23.84 -10.41 48.89
CA LEU A 15 -24.69 -9.28 48.48
C LEU A 15 -23.91 -8.19 47.72
N ALA A 16 -22.64 -7.94 48.07
CA ALA A 16 -21.81 -6.99 47.34
C ALA A 16 -21.45 -7.49 45.93
N ASN A 17 -21.19 -8.80 45.77
CA ASN A 17 -20.89 -9.38 44.46
C ASN A 17 -22.11 -9.44 43.54
N THR A 18 -23.33 -9.63 44.06
CA THR A 18 -24.55 -9.59 43.24
C THR A 18 -24.92 -8.17 42.79
N ALA A 19 -24.69 -7.16 43.63
CA ALA A 19 -24.90 -5.76 43.27
C ALA A 19 -23.95 -5.30 42.13
N ALA A 20 -22.66 -5.64 42.23
CA ALA A 20 -21.69 -5.30 41.18
C ALA A 20 -22.01 -6.00 39.84
N ALA A 21 -22.46 -7.25 39.85
CA ALA A 21 -22.84 -7.96 38.63
C ALA A 21 -24.08 -7.35 37.94
N LEU A 22 -25.02 -6.80 38.71
CA LEU A 22 -26.20 -6.10 38.19
C LEU A 22 -25.85 -4.73 37.57
N ASP A 23 -24.90 -3.99 38.16
CA ASP A 23 -24.44 -2.71 37.60
C ASP A 23 -23.67 -2.89 36.28
N PHE A 24 -22.83 -3.93 36.16
CA PHE A 24 -22.17 -4.26 34.89
C PHE A 24 -23.16 -4.63 33.79
N ALA A 25 -24.17 -5.45 34.11
CA ALA A 25 -25.21 -5.82 33.14
C ALA A 25 -26.06 -4.63 32.68
N ARG A 26 -26.29 -3.64 33.56
CA ARG A 26 -27.04 -2.43 33.23
C ARG A 26 -26.26 -1.49 32.30
N ILE A 27 -24.97 -1.32 32.54
CA ILE A 27 -24.09 -0.49 31.70
C ILE A 27 -24.00 -1.05 30.27
N ASP A 28 -23.94 -2.38 30.11
CA ASP A 28 -23.91 -3.01 28.78
C ASP A 28 -25.25 -2.88 28.03
N HIS A 29 -26.38 -2.92 28.75
CA HIS A 29 -27.70 -2.76 28.13
C HIS A 29 -27.94 -1.34 27.59
N GLU A 30 -27.63 -0.31 28.38
CA GLU A 30 -27.79 1.10 27.95
C GLU A 30 -26.89 1.41 26.73
N ARG A 31 -25.69 0.82 26.67
CA ARG A 31 -24.76 0.96 25.54
C ARG A 31 -25.25 0.24 24.29
N LEU A 32 -25.84 -0.95 24.44
CA LEU A 32 -26.44 -1.71 23.33
C LEU A 32 -27.68 -1.01 22.77
N GLU A 33 -28.52 -0.41 23.62
CA GLU A 33 -29.66 0.39 23.17
C GLU A 33 -29.23 1.65 22.42
N ALA A 34 -28.19 2.34 22.90
CA ALA A 34 -27.64 3.51 22.22
C ALA A 34 -27.10 3.16 20.82
N GLN A 35 -26.40 2.02 20.69
CA GLN A 35 -25.94 1.51 19.40
C GLN A 35 -27.09 1.10 18.47
N THR A 36 -28.13 0.47 19.02
CA THR A 36 -29.30 0.05 18.25
C THR A 36 -30.10 1.26 17.74
N ARG A 37 -30.27 2.31 18.57
CA ARG A 37 -30.91 3.56 18.14
C ARG A 37 -30.15 4.26 17.01
N ALA A 38 -28.82 4.33 17.11
CA ALA A 38 -27.98 4.92 16.06
C ALA A 38 -28.09 4.14 14.73
N LEU A 39 -28.16 2.81 14.77
CA LEU A 39 -28.35 1.98 13.58
C LEU A 39 -29.71 2.19 12.90
N VAL A 40 -30.79 2.33 13.69
CA VAL A 40 -32.14 2.57 13.15
C VAL A 40 -32.25 3.95 12.50
N GLU A 41 -31.62 4.98 13.08
CA GLU A 41 -31.61 6.33 12.50
C GLU A 41 -30.83 6.40 11.18
N ILE A 42 -29.72 5.66 11.08
CA ILE A 42 -28.95 5.53 9.84
C ILE A 42 -29.78 4.82 8.75
N GLN A 43 -30.53 3.78 9.11
CA GLN A 43 -31.35 3.03 8.15
C GLN A 43 -32.55 3.84 7.62
N ALA A 44 -33.13 4.72 8.45
CA ALA A 44 -34.20 5.62 8.03
C ALA A 44 -33.72 6.72 7.04
N LEU A 45 -32.43 7.05 7.03
CA LEU A 45 -31.86 8.03 6.09
C LEU A 45 -31.58 7.43 4.71
N THR A 46 -31.29 6.13 4.62
CA THR A 46 -31.00 5.41 3.37
C THR A 46 -32.24 5.10 2.53
N GLU A 47 -33.45 5.10 3.11
CA GLU A 47 -34.69 4.76 2.40
C GLU A 47 -35.36 5.96 1.68
N ARG A 48 -34.74 7.15 1.67
CA ARG A 48 -35.31 8.31 0.97
C ARG A 48 -35.25 8.14 -0.56
N PRO A 49 -36.38 8.05 -1.27
CA PRO A 49 -36.39 7.95 -2.72
C PRO A 49 -35.90 9.26 -3.34
N GLY A 50 -34.80 9.21 -4.08
CA GLY A 50 -34.20 10.38 -4.74
C GLY A 50 -32.67 10.45 -4.68
N PHE A 51 -31.99 9.60 -3.91
CA PHE A 51 -30.54 9.47 -3.99
C PHE A 51 -30.14 8.65 -5.21
N ALA A 52 -29.84 9.34 -6.31
CA ALA A 52 -29.09 8.73 -7.40
C ALA A 52 -27.72 8.30 -6.85
N VAL A 53 -27.49 6.99 -6.77
CA VAL A 53 -26.19 6.42 -6.43
C VAL A 53 -25.26 6.79 -7.57
N ALA A 54 -24.38 7.77 -7.37
CA ALA A 54 -23.27 8.01 -8.27
C ALA A 54 -22.50 6.69 -8.43
N PRO A 55 -22.10 6.31 -9.65
CA PRO A 55 -21.29 5.11 -9.84
C PRO A 55 -20.10 5.18 -8.89
N SER A 56 -19.86 4.08 -8.16
CA SER A 56 -18.77 3.98 -7.20
C SER A 56 -17.49 4.49 -7.84
N LYS A 57 -16.88 5.52 -7.27
CA LYS A 57 -15.50 5.83 -7.63
C LYS A 57 -14.65 4.75 -6.96
N GLU A 58 -14.35 3.75 -7.78
CA GLU A 58 -13.76 2.48 -7.39
C GLU A 58 -12.31 2.65 -6.98
N PHE A 59 -11.76 1.65 -6.29
CA PHE A 59 -10.32 1.41 -6.28
C PHE A 59 -9.78 1.55 -7.71
N THR A 60 -9.11 2.67 -8.00
CA THR A 60 -8.61 2.92 -9.35
C THR A 60 -7.46 1.97 -9.60
N GLY A 61 -7.73 0.91 -10.37
CA GLY A 61 -6.74 -0.07 -10.79
C GLY A 61 -5.50 0.64 -11.34
N GLY A 62 -4.34 0.41 -10.72
CA GLY A 62 -3.08 1.04 -11.08
C GLY A 62 -2.65 2.23 -10.20
N CYS A 63 -3.48 2.69 -9.26
CA CYS A 63 -3.10 3.77 -8.34
C CYS A 63 -2.22 3.28 -7.17
N VAL A 64 -2.50 2.08 -6.67
CA VAL A 64 -1.66 1.39 -5.69
C VAL A 64 -0.71 0.46 -6.41
N THR A 65 0.59 0.74 -6.29
CA THR A 65 1.64 -0.17 -6.71
C THR A 65 2.26 -0.80 -5.48
N GLU A 66 2.51 -2.12 -5.50
CA GLU A 66 3.41 -2.73 -4.53
C GLU A 66 4.89 -2.35 -4.90
N PRO A 67 5.76 -2.08 -3.89
CA PRO A 67 5.43 -2.10 -2.48
C PRO A 67 4.68 -0.80 -2.17
N PHE A 68 3.90 -0.78 -1.10
CA PHE A 68 3.20 0.47 -0.80
C PHE A 68 4.21 1.59 -0.56
N PRO A 69 4.00 2.76 -1.18
CA PRO A 69 4.87 3.89 -0.94
C PRO A 69 4.84 4.23 0.55
N VAL A 70 6.01 4.43 1.15
CA VAL A 70 6.15 4.77 2.58
C VAL A 70 6.39 6.26 2.81
N GLN A 71 6.53 7.03 1.73
CA GLN A 71 6.78 8.47 1.76
C GLN A 71 5.57 9.21 1.19
N PRO A 72 5.00 10.16 1.94
CA PRO A 72 3.93 11.02 1.43
C PRO A 72 4.35 11.81 0.20
N THR A 73 3.48 11.85 -0.81
CA THR A 73 3.57 12.79 -1.93
C THR A 73 2.58 13.92 -1.70
N GLY A 74 3.04 15.18 -1.63
CA GLY A 74 2.16 16.33 -1.43
C GLY A 74 1.73 16.54 0.03
N PRO A 75 0.53 17.11 0.27
CA PRO A 75 0.00 17.34 1.61
C PRO A 75 -0.05 16.08 2.46
N LYS A 76 0.21 16.25 3.75
CA LYS A 76 0.09 15.20 4.77
C LYS A 76 -0.57 15.75 6.02
N TRP A 77 -1.33 14.90 6.70
CA TRP A 77 -2.03 15.22 7.92
C TRP A 77 -1.60 14.26 8.99
N THR A 78 -1.07 14.80 10.09
CA THR A 78 -0.40 14.00 11.13
C THR A 78 -1.07 14.18 12.47
N VAL A 79 -1.21 13.09 13.22
CA VAL A 79 -1.60 13.11 14.63
C VAL A 79 -0.67 12.19 15.42
N ARG A 80 -0.32 12.59 16.63
CA ARG A 80 0.44 11.75 17.57
C ARG A 80 -0.49 11.11 18.57
N ALA A 81 -0.16 9.89 18.94
CA ALA A 81 -0.89 9.14 19.95
C ALA A 81 0.07 8.32 20.81
N SER A 82 -0.35 8.02 22.03
CA SER A 82 0.35 7.09 22.92
C SER A 82 -0.52 5.87 23.13
N ASP A 83 0.05 4.67 23.17
CA ASP A 83 -0.68 3.50 23.62
C ASP A 83 -0.79 3.46 25.17
N VAL A 84 -1.40 2.40 25.71
CA VAL A 84 -1.53 2.20 27.16
C VAL A 84 -0.21 2.06 27.92
N ALA A 85 0.85 1.64 27.24
CA ALA A 85 2.18 1.54 27.83
C ALA A 85 2.92 2.89 27.80
N GLY A 86 2.30 3.93 27.23
CA GLY A 86 2.91 5.23 27.02
C GLY A 86 3.88 5.29 25.83
N ALA A 87 3.99 4.21 25.05
CA ALA A 87 4.77 4.21 23.82
C ALA A 87 4.07 5.09 22.77
N GLN A 88 4.84 5.92 22.07
CA GLN A 88 4.29 6.92 21.16
C GLN A 88 4.38 6.49 19.71
N MET A 89 3.34 6.81 18.94
CA MET A 89 3.30 6.65 17.50
C MET A 89 2.86 7.95 16.81
N GLU A 90 3.22 8.09 15.55
CA GLU A 90 2.75 9.14 14.65
C GLU A 90 1.94 8.50 13.53
N ILE A 91 0.71 8.97 13.37
CA ILE A 91 -0.22 8.51 12.35
C ILE A 91 -0.28 9.61 11.30
N THR A 92 0.10 9.28 10.07
CA THR A 92 0.13 10.21 8.93
C THR A 92 -0.84 9.74 7.86
N ALA A 93 -1.85 10.54 7.55
CA ALA A 93 -2.66 10.37 6.36
C ALA A 93 -2.10 11.24 5.22
N TRP A 94 -2.20 10.75 3.99
CA TRP A 94 -1.74 11.44 2.79
C TRP A 94 -2.38 10.81 1.55
N ARG A 95 -2.49 11.55 0.44
CA ARG A 95 -3.00 10.97 -0.81
C ARG A 95 -1.91 10.80 -1.86
N ARG A 96 -2.11 9.83 -2.75
CA ARG A 96 -1.29 9.66 -3.95
C ARG A 96 -2.17 9.88 -5.18
N PRO A 97 -1.87 10.88 -6.02
CA PRO A 97 -2.55 11.05 -7.30
C PRO A 97 -2.49 9.77 -8.13
N CYS A 98 -3.64 9.37 -8.67
CA CYS A 98 -3.76 8.25 -9.58
C CYS A 98 -3.44 8.68 -11.03
N GLY A 99 -3.38 7.72 -11.95
CA GLY A 99 -3.16 8.02 -13.38
C GLY A 99 -4.33 8.78 -14.01
N THR A 100 -5.52 8.68 -13.43
CA THR A 100 -6.73 9.40 -13.84
C THR A 100 -6.71 10.82 -13.25
N ALA A 101 -6.97 11.84 -14.06
CA ALA A 101 -7.01 13.21 -13.60
C ALA A 101 -8.12 13.42 -12.55
N GLY A 102 -7.80 14.11 -11.46
CA GLY A 102 -8.76 14.39 -10.39
C GLY A 102 -9.10 13.18 -9.52
N ASP A 103 -8.19 12.22 -9.43
CA ASP A 103 -8.37 10.98 -8.67
C ASP A 103 -7.13 10.70 -7.82
N ALA A 104 -7.30 10.28 -6.57
CA ALA A 104 -6.19 10.00 -5.68
C ALA A 104 -6.50 8.99 -4.57
N GLN A 105 -5.60 8.03 -4.38
CA GLN A 105 -5.72 7.04 -3.33
C GLN A 105 -5.28 7.58 -1.96
N LEU A 106 -6.13 7.41 -0.94
CA LEU A 106 -5.80 7.71 0.45
C LEU A 106 -4.95 6.60 1.09
N PHE A 107 -3.79 7.00 1.63
CA PHE A 107 -2.85 6.18 2.40
C PHE A 107 -2.78 6.62 3.87
N ILE A 108 -2.46 5.68 4.74
CA ILE A 108 -2.21 5.88 6.16
C ILE A 108 -0.89 5.19 6.51
N THR A 109 0.06 5.97 7.02
CA THR A 109 1.34 5.48 7.53
C THR A 109 1.37 5.66 9.04
N VAL A 110 1.59 4.58 9.79
CA VAL A 110 1.78 4.59 11.24
C VAL A 110 3.25 4.31 11.52
N SER A 111 3.90 5.23 12.23
CA SER A 111 5.33 5.16 12.55
C SER A 111 5.58 5.16 14.05
N PRO A 112 6.49 4.31 14.58
CA PRO A 112 6.85 4.37 15.99
C PRO A 112 7.69 5.63 16.25
N VAL A 113 7.36 6.37 17.31
CA VAL A 113 8.08 7.57 17.77
C VAL A 113 8.93 7.24 18.99
N SER A 114 8.39 6.48 19.94
CA SER A 114 9.12 6.00 21.11
C SER A 114 8.54 4.67 21.62
N GLY A 115 9.39 3.81 22.18
CA GLY A 115 8.99 2.46 22.61
C GLY A 115 8.57 1.57 21.44
N THR A 116 7.69 0.60 21.72
CA THR A 116 7.10 -0.30 20.73
C THR A 116 5.58 -0.17 20.77
N PRO A 117 5.01 0.90 20.18
CA PRO A 117 3.60 1.20 20.32
C PRO A 117 2.72 0.13 19.66
N PHE A 118 1.57 -0.17 20.25
CA PHE A 118 0.58 -1.04 19.65
C PHE A 118 -0.28 -0.26 18.64
N ALA A 119 -0.23 -0.65 17.35
CA ALA A 119 -0.93 0.02 16.27
C ALA A 119 -2.47 -0.12 16.36
N PRO A 120 -3.23 0.85 15.80
CA PRO A 120 -4.69 0.88 15.91
C PRO A 120 -5.34 -0.33 15.24
N CYS A 121 -6.12 -1.07 16.01
CA CYS A 121 -6.81 -2.25 15.50
C CYS A 121 -8.03 -1.92 14.64
N ARG A 122 -8.65 -0.77 14.88
CA ARG A 122 -9.82 -0.33 14.12
C ARG A 122 -9.61 1.11 13.69
N VAL A 123 -9.86 1.33 12.41
CA VAL A 123 -9.94 2.65 11.82
C VAL A 123 -11.35 2.82 11.33
N THR A 124 -12.02 3.82 11.91
CA THR A 124 -13.34 4.26 11.49
C THR A 124 -13.16 5.52 10.67
N MET A 125 -13.85 5.63 9.56
CA MET A 125 -13.85 6.82 8.73
C MET A 125 -15.25 7.38 8.66
N VAL A 126 -15.38 8.70 8.77
CA VAL A 126 -16.64 9.40 8.54
C VAL A 126 -16.47 10.31 7.34
N GLN A 127 -17.37 10.18 6.37
CA GLN A 127 -17.42 11.01 5.17
C GLN A 127 -18.88 11.26 4.81
N ASN A 128 -19.25 12.51 4.53
CA ASN A 128 -20.62 12.89 4.21
C ASN A 128 -21.67 12.37 5.23
N ASN A 129 -21.31 12.40 6.52
CA ASN A 129 -22.09 11.85 7.65
C ASN A 129 -22.34 10.33 7.60
N VAL A 130 -21.62 9.60 6.76
CA VAL A 130 -21.66 8.14 6.68
C VAL A 130 -20.43 7.58 7.39
N GLN A 131 -20.65 6.65 8.30
CA GLN A 131 -19.58 5.96 9.00
C GLN A 131 -19.20 4.66 8.30
N TYR A 132 -17.92 4.50 8.04
CA TYR A 132 -17.31 3.30 7.46
C TYR A 132 -16.32 2.70 8.45
N SER A 133 -16.29 1.36 8.54
CA SER A 133 -15.39 0.63 9.45
C SER A 133 -14.59 -0.41 8.67
N SER A 134 -13.37 -0.69 9.11
CA SER A 134 -12.53 -1.79 8.58
C SER A 134 -12.16 -1.65 7.09
N LEU A 135 -11.83 -0.44 6.66
CA LEU A 135 -11.52 -0.13 5.26
C LEU A 135 -10.05 -0.30 4.85
N LEU A 136 -9.20 -0.96 5.65
CA LEU A 136 -7.76 -0.95 5.37
C LEU A 136 -7.28 -2.19 4.65
N ARG A 137 -6.32 -2.02 3.75
CA ARG A 137 -5.46 -3.10 3.27
C ARG A 137 -3.99 -2.77 3.57
N THR A 138 -3.30 -3.71 4.20
CA THR A 138 -1.91 -3.55 4.66
C THR A 138 -0.94 -4.29 3.73
N ASN A 139 0.35 -3.91 3.77
CA ASN A 139 1.43 -4.55 3.02
C ASN A 139 2.04 -5.76 3.75
N LEU A 140 1.34 -6.32 4.75
CA LEU A 140 1.90 -7.42 5.54
C LEU A 140 1.98 -8.70 4.70
N PRO A 141 3.09 -9.47 4.77
CA PRO A 141 3.39 -10.59 3.88
C PRO A 141 2.51 -11.85 4.07
N SER A 142 1.33 -11.74 4.68
CA SER A 142 0.35 -12.83 4.74
C SER A 142 -0.86 -12.51 3.86
N ASN A 143 -1.19 -13.48 3.03
CA ASN A 143 -2.41 -13.69 2.23
C ASN A 143 -3.76 -13.57 2.99
N ILE A 144 -3.78 -12.99 4.18
CA ILE A 144 -4.99 -12.65 4.90
C ILE A 144 -5.21 -11.17 4.63
N ALA A 145 -6.30 -10.82 3.97
CA ALA A 145 -6.77 -9.43 3.91
C ALA A 145 -7.14 -8.99 5.33
N THR A 146 -6.14 -8.71 6.16
CA THR A 146 -6.36 -8.20 7.50
C THR A 146 -6.74 -6.74 7.32
N THR A 147 -7.99 -6.45 7.65
CA THR A 147 -8.59 -5.12 7.61
C THR A 147 -8.10 -4.21 8.74
N ALA A 148 -6.96 -4.55 9.36
CA ALA A 148 -6.52 -3.99 10.63
C ALA A 148 -5.00 -3.82 10.70
N LEU A 149 -4.57 -2.67 11.24
CA LEU A 149 -3.21 -2.38 11.67
C LEU A 149 -3.02 -2.87 13.13
N CYS A 150 -3.37 -4.13 13.41
CA CYS A 150 -3.29 -4.69 14.77
C CYS A 150 -1.90 -5.28 15.03
N GLY A 151 -1.15 -4.71 15.97
CA GLY A 151 0.07 -5.33 16.49
C GLY A 151 1.11 -4.34 16.98
N ASN A 152 2.17 -4.86 17.60
CA ASN A 152 3.33 -4.05 17.98
C ASN A 152 4.01 -3.49 16.72
N LEU A 153 4.25 -2.19 16.73
CA LEU A 153 4.84 -1.47 15.62
C LEU A 153 6.35 -1.33 15.82
N PHE A 154 7.11 -2.09 15.03
CA PHE A 154 8.59 -2.06 15.05
C PHE A 154 9.20 -1.17 13.96
N THR A 155 8.43 -0.90 12.91
CA THR A 155 8.84 -0.12 11.73
C THR A 155 7.63 0.65 11.20
N PRO A 156 7.81 1.78 10.49
CA PRO A 156 6.71 2.40 9.76
C PRO A 156 5.95 1.40 8.91
N THR A 157 4.62 1.38 9.09
CA THR A 157 3.70 0.51 8.36
C THR A 157 2.71 1.37 7.60
N THR A 158 2.54 1.08 6.31
CA THR A 158 1.61 1.82 5.46
C THR A 158 0.46 0.92 5.03
N ALA A 159 -0.75 1.45 5.10
CA ALA A 159 -1.97 0.88 4.57
C ALA A 159 -2.64 1.88 3.64
N TYR A 160 -3.59 1.42 2.83
CA TYR A 160 -4.46 2.28 2.04
C TYR A 160 -5.92 1.91 2.27
N VAL A 161 -6.80 2.87 1.99
CA VAL A 161 -8.24 2.73 2.18
C VAL A 161 -8.86 2.04 0.96
N ILE A 162 -9.55 0.93 1.18
CA ILE A 162 -10.28 0.18 0.16
C ILE A 162 -11.79 0.29 0.37
N SER A 163 -12.53 0.44 -0.72
CA SER A 163 -13.99 0.31 -0.73
C SER A 163 -14.41 -0.73 -1.75
N THR A 164 -14.75 -1.93 -1.28
CA THR A 164 -15.45 -2.92 -2.11
C THR A 164 -16.82 -3.18 -1.51
N GLY A 165 -17.88 -2.91 -2.29
CA GLY A 165 -19.26 -3.25 -1.90
C GLY A 165 -19.88 -2.37 -0.80
N LEU A 166 -19.41 -1.13 -0.62
CA LEU A 166 -20.00 -0.19 0.33
C LEU A 166 -21.18 0.57 -0.31
N SER A 167 -22.25 0.78 0.44
CA SER A 167 -23.37 1.65 0.08
C SER A 167 -23.72 2.57 1.26
N PRO A 168 -23.65 3.90 1.11
CA PRO A 168 -23.21 4.61 -0.10
C PRO A 168 -21.72 4.40 -0.38
N ALA A 169 -21.34 4.49 -1.65
CA ALA A 169 -19.95 4.35 -2.07
C ALA A 169 -19.09 5.41 -1.39
N PHE A 170 -17.91 5.00 -0.93
CA PHE A 170 -16.86 5.90 -0.47
C PHE A 170 -16.22 6.59 -1.69
N ASP A 171 -15.84 7.85 -1.52
CA ASP A 171 -15.09 8.64 -2.51
C ASP A 171 -13.82 9.15 -1.84
N ASP A 172 -12.66 8.59 -2.18
CA ASP A 172 -11.37 8.95 -1.58
C ASP A 172 -10.93 10.39 -1.86
N ASP A 173 -11.60 11.07 -2.79
CA ASP A 173 -11.37 12.48 -3.06
C ASP A 173 -12.18 13.42 -2.16
N GLN A 174 -13.22 12.96 -1.48
CA GLN A 174 -13.97 13.83 -0.57
C GLN A 174 -13.24 14.03 0.75
N ALA A 175 -13.58 15.13 1.44
CA ALA A 175 -13.13 15.34 2.80
C ALA A 175 -13.63 14.20 3.71
N SER A 176 -12.79 13.77 4.63
CA SER A 176 -13.11 12.69 5.57
C SER A 176 -12.46 12.92 6.92
N THR A 177 -13.01 12.28 7.94
CA THR A 177 -12.41 12.23 9.28
C THR A 177 -12.09 10.78 9.60
N LEU A 178 -10.85 10.50 9.98
CA LEU A 178 -10.43 9.22 10.50
C LEU A 178 -10.47 9.24 12.03
N PHE A 179 -10.92 8.13 12.60
CA PHE A 179 -10.92 7.82 14.02
C PHE A 179 -10.14 6.53 14.23
N PHE A 180 -9.06 6.61 15.00
CA PHE A 180 -8.22 5.48 15.33
C PHE A 180 -8.57 4.98 16.73
N ASP A 181 -9.12 3.78 16.81
CA ASP A 181 -9.36 3.10 18.08
C ASP A 181 -8.07 2.44 18.54
N LEU A 182 -7.42 3.11 19.48
CA LEU A 182 -6.25 2.58 20.16
C LEU A 182 -6.72 1.78 21.36
N ALA A 183 -6.22 0.55 21.47
CA ALA A 183 -6.58 -0.33 22.57
C ALA A 183 -6.39 0.42 23.90
N ALA A 184 -7.49 0.59 24.64
CA ALA A 184 -7.55 1.20 25.95
C ALA A 184 -7.24 2.72 26.06
N ILE A 185 -7.46 3.49 24.99
CA ILE A 185 -7.76 4.93 25.11
C ILE A 185 -9.28 5.12 24.96
N PRO A 186 -9.96 5.79 25.92
CA PRO A 186 -11.42 5.95 25.88
C PRO A 186 -11.89 6.88 24.75
N THR A 187 -11.02 7.77 24.26
CA THR A 187 -11.31 8.72 23.19
C THR A 187 -10.54 8.34 21.92
N PRO A 188 -11.23 8.02 20.81
CA PRO A 188 -10.56 7.75 19.54
C PRO A 188 -9.71 8.94 19.11
N VAL A 189 -8.55 8.65 18.52
CA VAL A 189 -7.70 9.70 17.95
C VAL A 189 -8.32 10.17 16.65
N ARG A 190 -8.63 11.46 16.56
CA ARG A 190 -9.25 12.10 15.40
C ARG A 190 -8.20 12.67 14.46
N LEU A 191 -8.37 12.44 13.15
CA LEU A 191 -7.58 13.07 12.09
C LEU A 191 -8.49 13.55 10.96
N ASP A 192 -8.53 14.86 10.73
CA ASP A 192 -9.33 15.47 9.67
C ASP A 192 -8.52 15.58 8.38
N ILE A 193 -9.11 15.13 7.27
CA ILE A 193 -8.51 15.06 5.94
C ILE A 193 -9.38 15.92 5.00
N PRO A 194 -8.87 17.04 4.46
CA PRO A 194 -9.54 17.84 3.45
C PRO A 194 -9.90 17.03 2.19
N ALA A 195 -10.76 17.57 1.33
CA ALA A 195 -10.98 17.00 0.01
C ALA A 195 -9.69 17.03 -0.84
N TYR A 196 -9.54 16.10 -1.77
CA TYR A 196 -8.44 16.09 -2.71
C TYR A 196 -8.52 17.29 -3.64
N ASN A 197 -7.41 18.02 -3.73
CA ASN A 197 -7.22 19.07 -4.70
C ASN A 197 -5.92 18.80 -5.46
N ALA A 198 -6.03 18.47 -6.75
CA ALA A 198 -4.89 18.14 -7.59
C ALA A 198 -3.81 19.24 -7.62
N ALA A 199 -4.20 20.52 -7.44
CA ALA A 199 -3.25 21.63 -7.42
C ALA A 199 -2.25 21.53 -6.25
N ASP A 200 -2.63 20.90 -5.14
CA ASP A 200 -1.78 20.78 -3.95
C ASP A 200 -0.65 19.74 -4.13
N TYR A 201 -0.76 18.86 -5.13
CA TYR A 201 0.18 17.77 -5.39
C TYR A 201 1.18 18.11 -6.51
N GLY A 202 1.16 19.35 -6.97
CA GLY A 202 1.90 19.80 -8.15
C GLY A 202 1.31 19.24 -9.44
N ALA A 203 1.84 19.71 -10.58
CA ALA A 203 1.55 19.04 -11.84
C ALA A 203 2.04 17.58 -11.74
N PRO A 204 1.32 16.60 -12.34
CA PRO A 204 1.86 15.26 -12.50
C PRO A 204 3.29 15.36 -13.03
N PRO A 205 4.24 14.52 -12.56
CA PRO A 205 5.58 14.51 -13.15
C PRO A 205 5.42 14.43 -14.66
N PRO A 206 6.05 15.34 -15.43
CA PRO A 206 5.87 15.37 -16.86
C PRO A 206 6.16 13.99 -17.42
N ALA A 207 5.28 13.49 -18.29
CA ALA A 207 5.49 12.20 -18.94
C ALA A 207 6.90 12.16 -19.53
N LEU A 208 7.60 11.04 -19.32
CA LEU A 208 8.94 10.87 -19.87
C LEU A 208 8.90 11.07 -21.38
N SER A 209 9.56 12.11 -21.86
CA SER A 209 9.64 12.39 -23.29
C SER A 209 10.61 11.46 -24.02
N THR A 210 11.64 10.97 -23.32
CA THR A 210 12.65 10.07 -23.90
C THR A 210 13.45 9.36 -22.81
N VAL A 211 14.12 8.26 -23.17
CA VAL A 211 15.09 7.57 -22.30
C VAL A 211 16.29 8.47 -22.01
N ARG A 212 16.81 8.40 -20.79
CA ARG A 212 17.93 9.23 -20.32
C ARG A 212 18.93 8.44 -19.48
N ARG A 213 20.18 8.91 -19.42
CA ARG A 213 21.30 8.32 -18.70
C ARG A 213 20.98 8.08 -17.22
N GLN A 214 20.16 8.93 -16.60
CA GLN A 214 19.72 8.78 -15.21
C GLN A 214 18.91 7.50 -14.97
N MET A 215 18.43 6.82 -16.03
CA MET A 215 17.73 5.53 -15.95
C MET A 215 18.69 4.33 -15.97
N ALA A 216 19.98 4.54 -16.27
CA ALA A 216 20.98 3.48 -16.25
C ALA A 216 21.16 2.86 -14.85
N GLY A 217 21.70 1.65 -14.79
CA GLY A 217 21.99 0.92 -13.55
C GLY A 217 21.17 -0.36 -13.39
N ALA A 218 21.03 -0.81 -12.14
CA ALA A 218 20.39 -2.08 -11.79
C ALA A 218 18.87 -1.93 -11.59
N TRP A 219 18.13 -2.89 -12.12
CA TRP A 219 16.67 -2.97 -12.07
C TRP A 219 16.23 -4.39 -11.71
N ASN A 220 15.10 -4.53 -11.04
CA ASN A 220 14.51 -5.82 -10.69
C ASN A 220 12.99 -5.83 -10.91
N THR A 221 12.42 -7.02 -10.98
CA THR A 221 10.98 -7.20 -10.77
C THR A 221 10.76 -7.39 -9.29
N GLU A 222 9.86 -6.59 -8.74
CA GLU A 222 9.59 -6.66 -7.32
C GLU A 222 8.90 -7.97 -6.92
N GLY A 223 9.28 -8.52 -5.76
CA GLY A 223 8.81 -9.83 -5.32
C GLY A 223 9.44 -11.02 -6.06
N MET A 224 10.29 -10.78 -7.08
CA MET A 224 11.00 -11.83 -7.82
C MET A 224 12.51 -11.71 -7.61
N GLY A 225 13.04 -12.45 -6.62
CA GLY A 225 14.47 -12.44 -6.28
C GLY A 225 15.38 -13.22 -7.24
N ASN A 226 14.82 -13.83 -8.30
CA ASN A 226 15.53 -14.74 -9.21
C ASN A 226 15.87 -14.11 -10.58
N GLN A 227 15.57 -12.83 -10.78
CA GLN A 227 15.86 -12.14 -12.04
C GLN A 227 16.16 -10.65 -11.84
N GLY A 228 16.89 -10.08 -12.79
CA GLY A 228 17.24 -8.67 -12.77
C GLY A 228 17.79 -8.19 -14.10
N PHE A 229 17.81 -6.88 -14.25
CA PHE A 229 18.28 -6.20 -15.45
C PHE A 229 19.35 -5.18 -15.08
N TYR A 230 20.29 -4.96 -15.98
CA TYR A 230 21.25 -3.86 -15.89
C TYR A 230 21.21 -3.07 -17.19
N PHE A 231 21.06 -1.75 -17.09
CA PHE A 231 20.99 -0.85 -18.24
C PHE A 231 22.23 0.02 -18.34
N ASP A 232 22.71 0.17 -19.55
CA ASP A 232 23.63 1.23 -19.94
C ASP A 232 23.02 2.04 -21.08
N ILE A 233 23.24 3.35 -21.06
CA ILE A 233 22.54 4.31 -21.92
C ILE A 233 23.55 5.30 -22.48
N ASP A 234 23.71 5.25 -23.80
CA ASP A 234 24.41 6.28 -24.56
C ASP A 234 23.37 7.23 -25.18
N GLU A 235 23.17 8.39 -24.56
CA GLU A 235 22.27 9.42 -25.06
C GLU A 235 22.75 10.06 -26.37
N SER A 236 24.07 10.09 -26.61
CA SER A 236 24.64 10.70 -27.80
C SER A 236 24.41 9.83 -29.03
N ALA A 237 24.61 8.52 -28.88
CA ALA A 237 24.32 7.52 -29.90
C ALA A 237 22.84 7.07 -29.92
N ARG A 238 22.06 7.48 -28.91
CA ARG A 238 20.68 7.03 -28.69
C ARG A 238 20.55 5.51 -28.57
N ILE A 239 21.47 4.88 -27.85
CA ILE A 239 21.53 3.43 -27.66
C ILE A 239 21.17 3.06 -26.21
N LEU A 240 20.29 2.07 -26.07
CA LEU A 240 20.04 1.38 -24.81
C LEU A 240 20.60 -0.04 -24.91
N ALA A 241 21.53 -0.37 -24.01
CA ALA A 241 22.06 -1.71 -23.82
C ALA A 241 21.50 -2.29 -22.52
N VAL A 242 21.08 -3.55 -22.58
CA VAL A 242 20.48 -4.28 -21.46
C VAL A 242 21.23 -5.59 -21.25
N ALA A 243 21.64 -5.87 -20.02
CA ALA A 243 21.95 -7.21 -19.57
C ALA A 243 20.78 -7.74 -18.76
N TRP A 244 20.31 -8.94 -19.06
CA TRP A 244 19.20 -9.58 -18.37
C TRP A 244 19.67 -10.90 -17.77
N PHE A 245 19.59 -10.99 -16.44
CA PHE A 245 19.92 -12.17 -15.66
C PHE A 245 18.62 -12.83 -15.21
N THR A 246 18.43 -14.10 -15.55
CA THR A 246 17.24 -14.86 -15.15
C THR A 246 17.56 -16.33 -14.89
N GLY A 247 16.56 -17.09 -14.48
CA GLY A 247 16.62 -18.55 -14.35
C GLY A 247 16.11 -19.25 -15.61
N THR A 248 16.53 -20.50 -15.81
CA THR A 248 15.88 -21.39 -16.75
C THR A 248 14.44 -21.68 -16.31
N PRO A 249 13.51 -22.05 -17.21
CA PRO A 249 12.12 -22.30 -16.86
C PRO A 249 11.90 -23.36 -15.77
N ASP A 250 12.82 -24.33 -15.65
CA ASP A 250 12.79 -25.36 -14.61
C ASP A 250 13.39 -24.91 -13.27
N GLY A 251 13.92 -23.68 -13.20
CA GLY A 251 14.54 -23.09 -12.01
C GLY A 251 15.88 -23.73 -11.61
N ARG A 252 16.47 -24.59 -12.45
CA ARG A 252 17.68 -25.36 -12.08
C ARG A 252 18.98 -24.70 -12.48
N ALA A 253 18.94 -23.80 -13.46
CA ALA A 253 20.11 -23.12 -13.99
C ALA A 253 19.84 -21.63 -14.18
N ARG A 254 20.91 -20.89 -14.47
CA ARG A 254 20.86 -19.47 -14.84
C ARG A 254 20.87 -19.35 -16.36
N ASP A 255 20.22 -18.31 -16.85
CA ASP A 255 20.16 -17.98 -18.27
C ASP A 255 20.35 -16.47 -18.42
N TRP A 256 21.27 -16.06 -19.29
CA TRP A 256 21.69 -14.66 -19.42
C TRP A 256 21.51 -14.19 -20.85
N TYR A 257 20.95 -12.99 -20.98
CA TYR A 257 20.72 -12.35 -22.26
C TYR A 257 21.37 -10.98 -22.28
N SER A 258 21.71 -10.54 -23.48
CA SER A 258 21.95 -9.12 -23.75
C SER A 258 20.87 -8.62 -24.70
N ALA A 259 20.50 -7.35 -24.62
CA ALA A 259 19.62 -6.74 -25.60
C ALA A 259 20.11 -5.34 -25.96
N LEU A 260 19.94 -4.95 -27.22
CA LEU A 260 20.44 -3.69 -27.75
C LEU A 260 19.45 -3.10 -28.73
N GLY A 261 19.28 -1.78 -28.71
CA GLY A 261 18.50 -1.06 -29.69
C GLY A 261 18.60 0.45 -29.51
N THR A 262 18.07 1.18 -30.49
CA THR A 262 18.06 2.64 -30.48
C THR A 262 16.76 3.22 -29.94
N PHE A 263 16.81 4.37 -29.29
CA PHE A 263 15.63 5.03 -28.71
C PHE A 263 15.40 6.45 -29.24
N THR A 264 14.14 6.80 -29.43
CA THR A 264 13.70 8.18 -29.73
C THR A 264 12.72 8.71 -28.69
N GLY A 265 12.01 7.82 -27.99
CA GLY A 265 11.07 8.12 -26.92
C GLY A 265 11.28 7.23 -25.69
N PRO A 266 10.29 7.18 -24.77
CA PRO A 266 10.36 6.35 -23.56
C PRO A 266 10.13 4.86 -23.83
N ARG A 267 9.67 4.51 -25.04
CA ARG A 267 9.46 3.12 -25.48
C ARG A 267 10.56 2.72 -26.45
N VAL A 268 11.25 1.62 -26.18
CA VAL A 268 12.43 1.16 -26.92
C VAL A 268 12.25 -0.28 -27.35
N GLN A 269 12.41 -0.54 -28.65
CA GLN A 269 12.48 -1.90 -29.18
C GLN A 269 13.95 -2.34 -29.22
N LEU A 270 14.23 -3.51 -28.67
CA LEU A 270 15.56 -4.11 -28.56
C LEU A 270 15.58 -5.47 -29.25
N THR A 271 16.71 -5.79 -29.87
CA THR A 271 17.03 -7.16 -30.28
C THR A 271 17.66 -7.86 -29.09
N VAL A 272 17.13 -9.04 -28.73
CA VAL A 272 17.71 -9.89 -27.68
C VAL A 272 18.77 -10.78 -28.33
N TYR A 273 19.89 -10.97 -27.66
CA TYR A 273 20.99 -11.85 -28.04
C TYR A 273 21.25 -12.85 -26.92
N ARG A 274 21.55 -14.08 -27.33
CA ARG A 274 22.02 -15.15 -26.45
C ARG A 274 23.48 -15.44 -26.75
N THR A 275 24.27 -15.60 -25.70
CA THR A 275 25.69 -15.90 -25.79
C THR A 275 25.96 -17.26 -25.16
N GLU A 276 26.55 -18.15 -25.93
CA GLU A 276 26.87 -19.53 -25.55
C GLU A 276 28.39 -19.76 -25.58
N ASP A 277 28.82 -20.93 -25.11
CA ASP A 277 30.22 -21.35 -25.09
C ASP A 277 31.17 -20.44 -24.29
N VAL A 278 30.66 -19.82 -23.22
CA VAL A 278 31.45 -18.98 -22.30
C VAL A 278 32.09 -19.81 -21.18
N ALA A 279 33.35 -19.51 -20.85
CA ALA A 279 34.04 -20.11 -19.71
C ALA A 279 34.51 -19.04 -18.71
N PHE A 280 34.49 -19.39 -17.42
CA PHE A 280 34.99 -18.51 -16.37
C PHE A 280 36.50 -18.31 -16.50
N ALA A 281 36.92 -17.04 -16.63
CA ALA A 281 38.33 -16.62 -16.65
C ALA A 281 39.21 -17.39 -17.66
N ARG A 282 38.62 -17.87 -18.76
CA ARG A 282 39.32 -18.62 -19.81
C ARG A 282 38.81 -18.21 -21.18
N GLN A 283 39.72 -18.13 -22.14
CA GLN A 283 39.36 -17.89 -23.54
C GLN A 283 38.66 -19.12 -24.13
N THR A 284 37.52 -18.87 -24.76
CA THR A 284 36.75 -19.82 -25.56
C THR A 284 36.32 -19.16 -26.86
N THR A 285 35.92 -19.98 -27.84
CA THR A 285 35.18 -19.47 -28.99
C THR A 285 33.76 -19.17 -28.53
N VAL A 286 33.43 -17.88 -28.40
CA VAL A 286 32.11 -17.44 -27.94
C VAL A 286 31.17 -17.36 -29.14
N ASN A 287 29.94 -17.85 -28.98
CA ASN A 287 28.89 -17.74 -29.99
C ASN A 287 27.79 -16.80 -29.49
N THR A 288 27.62 -15.64 -30.11
CA THR A 288 26.55 -14.67 -29.80
C THR A 288 25.64 -14.51 -31.00
N GLN A 289 24.35 -14.78 -30.82
CA GLN A 289 23.35 -14.74 -31.89
C GLN A 289 22.06 -14.05 -31.45
N PRO A 290 21.33 -13.38 -32.38
CA PRO A 290 19.99 -12.89 -32.11
C PRO A 290 19.06 -14.02 -31.64
N PHE A 291 18.33 -13.78 -30.56
CA PHE A 291 17.49 -14.76 -29.87
C PHE A 291 16.11 -14.22 -29.49
N GLY A 292 15.64 -13.19 -30.19
CA GLY A 292 14.29 -12.66 -30.05
C GLY A 292 14.26 -11.15 -29.94
N THR A 293 13.19 -10.65 -29.34
CA THR A 293 12.92 -9.22 -29.18
C THR A 293 12.51 -8.89 -27.75
N MET A 294 12.82 -7.67 -27.34
CA MET A 294 12.43 -7.09 -26.06
C MET A 294 11.91 -5.68 -26.30
N THR A 295 10.87 -5.29 -25.56
CA THR A 295 10.40 -3.91 -25.53
C THR A 295 10.51 -3.39 -24.11
N MET A 296 11.14 -2.22 -23.97
CA MET A 296 11.22 -1.47 -22.73
C MET A 296 10.27 -0.28 -22.82
N ASP A 297 9.40 -0.10 -21.85
CA ASP A 297 8.48 1.04 -21.78
C ASP A 297 8.63 1.78 -20.45
N PHE A 298 9.35 2.90 -20.46
CA PHE A 298 9.67 3.68 -19.27
C PHE A 298 8.52 4.62 -18.89
N ALA A 299 7.87 4.34 -17.77
CA ALA A 299 6.79 5.18 -17.23
C ALA A 299 7.34 6.31 -16.34
N ALA A 300 8.48 6.08 -15.68
CA ALA A 300 9.27 7.09 -14.97
C ALA A 300 10.72 6.63 -14.83
N CYS A 301 11.53 7.44 -14.17
CA CYS A 301 12.98 7.25 -14.05
C CYS A 301 13.42 6.00 -13.27
N ASP A 302 12.51 5.46 -12.44
CA ASP A 302 12.67 4.25 -11.64
C ASP A 302 11.68 3.14 -11.98
N ARG A 303 10.86 3.28 -13.02
CA ARG A 303 9.78 2.34 -13.32
C ARG A 303 9.56 2.17 -14.81
N ALA A 304 9.55 0.92 -15.23
CA ALA A 304 9.32 0.54 -16.61
C ALA A 304 8.56 -0.79 -16.68
N THR A 305 8.03 -1.10 -17.85
CA THR A 305 7.54 -2.44 -18.19
C THR A 305 8.47 -3.05 -19.23
N VAL A 306 8.88 -4.29 -18.99
CA VAL A 306 9.63 -5.09 -19.96
C VAL A 306 8.71 -6.13 -20.55
N SER A 307 8.61 -6.20 -21.87
CA SER A 307 8.00 -7.33 -22.57
C SER A 307 9.01 -8.00 -23.50
N TRP A 308 8.86 -9.30 -23.72
CA TRP A 308 9.79 -10.06 -24.56
C TRP A 308 9.10 -11.17 -25.34
N SER A 309 9.74 -11.57 -26.43
CA SER A 309 9.41 -12.74 -27.23
C SER A 309 10.72 -13.37 -27.72
N LEU A 310 11.04 -14.56 -27.22
CA LEU A 310 12.24 -15.33 -27.56
C LEU A 310 11.93 -16.35 -28.65
N ASN A 311 12.98 -16.71 -29.41
CA ASN A 311 12.84 -17.61 -30.56
C ASN A 311 12.41 -19.04 -30.20
N ASP A 312 12.50 -19.43 -28.93
CA ASP A 312 12.06 -20.73 -28.42
C ASP A 312 10.60 -20.73 -27.90
N GLY A 313 9.85 -19.67 -28.19
CA GLY A 313 8.43 -19.53 -27.84
C GLY A 313 8.18 -18.93 -26.46
N ARG A 314 9.21 -18.71 -25.64
CA ARG A 314 9.05 -18.00 -24.36
C ARG A 314 8.72 -16.53 -24.62
N SER A 315 7.64 -16.05 -24.04
CA SER A 315 7.23 -14.66 -24.08
C SER A 315 6.62 -14.24 -22.74
N GLY A 316 6.60 -12.94 -22.48
CA GLY A 316 6.06 -12.42 -21.24
C GLY A 316 6.15 -10.91 -21.13
N SER A 317 5.60 -10.38 -20.05
CA SER A 317 5.68 -8.97 -19.69
C SER A 317 5.69 -8.83 -18.18
N LEU A 318 6.58 -7.99 -17.65
CA LEU A 318 6.70 -7.74 -16.21
C LEU A 318 7.03 -6.27 -15.94
N PRO A 319 6.46 -5.68 -14.87
CA PRO A 319 6.93 -4.41 -14.37
C PRO A 319 8.32 -4.57 -13.73
N ILE A 320 9.15 -3.56 -13.86
CA ILE A 320 10.46 -3.48 -13.23
C ILE A 320 10.66 -2.14 -12.52
N ARG A 321 11.49 -2.15 -11.49
CA ARG A 321 11.90 -0.97 -10.74
C ARG A 321 13.41 -0.85 -10.66
N LYS A 322 13.88 0.39 -10.59
CA LYS A 322 15.29 0.68 -10.35
C LYS A 322 15.62 0.34 -8.89
N VAL A 323 16.72 -0.40 -8.69
CA VAL A 323 17.14 -0.87 -7.36
C VAL A 323 17.74 0.26 -6.54
N LEU A 324 18.45 1.17 -7.19
CA LEU A 324 19.10 2.31 -6.55
C LEU A 324 18.23 3.57 -6.67
N PRO A 325 18.31 4.50 -5.69
CA PRO A 325 17.58 5.76 -5.76
C PRO A 325 17.77 6.50 -7.08
N VAL A 326 16.71 7.14 -7.55
CA VAL A 326 16.75 8.02 -8.71
C VAL A 326 17.55 9.26 -8.38
N ILE A 327 18.42 9.66 -9.29
CA ILE A 327 19.10 10.95 -9.20
C ILE A 327 18.07 12.04 -9.54
N PRO A 328 17.86 13.08 -8.72
CA PRO A 328 16.78 14.07 -8.89
C PRO A 328 16.72 14.84 -10.22
N ALA A 329 17.69 14.66 -11.11
CA ALA A 329 17.78 15.29 -12.43
C ALA A 329 17.07 14.49 -13.53
N CYS A 330 16.22 13.55 -13.14
CA CYS A 330 15.29 12.85 -13.99
C CYS A 330 13.88 13.40 -13.68
#